data_AF-A0A3D9ZF44-F1
#
_entry.id   AF-A0A3D9ZF44-F1
#
_cell.length_a   1.000
_cell.length_b   1.000
_cell.length_c   1.000
_cell.angle_alpha   90.00
_cell.angle_beta   90.00
_cell.angle_gamma   90.00
#
_symmetry.space_group_name_H-M   'P 1'
#
loop_
_entity.id
_entity.type
_entity.pdbx_description
1 polymer ?
#
loop_
_entity_poly.entity_id
_entity_poly.type
_entity_poly.pdbx_seq_one_letter_code
_entity_poly.pdbx_strand_id
1 'polypeptide(L)'
;MSRSGGGQHAQHVAPGQPALRRDLRRHGPFGRFGDLPAGEDGAGAPPGLRIDAGELPAGEAERQRRSAGDRGRVSVFIAVALVGVLIVIGLTFDGIGRIRAYQRAANIAAEAARAGGQAIDVADAIAGAPAAVDQAAATTAALAFVDNLDDPTIIGRTVSLGEDASGAESTQFLRVTVTISYDAVMLDFFGFADTYPVQAEATVELVTTTDANP
;
A
#
# COMPACT_ATOMS: atom_id res chain seq x y z
N MET A 1 35.59 -2.36 53.89
CA MET A 1 35.84 -0.98 53.40
C MET A 1 34.95 -0.82 52.17
N SER A 2 33.67 -0.43 52.25
CA SER A 2 33.05 0.86 52.61
C SER A 2 33.14 1.92 51.50
N ARG A 3 31.95 2.45 51.14
CA ARG A 3 31.60 3.66 50.35
C ARG A 3 31.60 3.49 48.82
N SER A 4 30.68 4.06 48.03
CA SER A 4 29.60 5.06 48.20
C SER A 4 28.84 5.09 46.86
N GLY A 5 27.51 5.03 46.81
CA GLY A 5 26.59 6.19 46.90
C GLY A 5 26.34 6.80 45.51
N GLY A 6 25.18 6.53 44.89
CA GLY A 6 24.10 7.52 44.70
C GLY A 6 23.98 7.90 43.22
N GLY A 7 22.86 8.23 42.59
CA GLY A 7 21.43 8.30 42.93
C GLY A 7 20.69 8.40 41.57
N GLN A 8 19.62 7.62 41.36
CA GLN A 8 18.25 8.13 41.29
C GLN A 8 18.10 9.54 40.70
N HIS A 9 17.71 9.62 39.43
CA HIS A 9 16.88 10.72 38.91
C HIS A 9 15.80 10.14 38.00
N ALA A 10 14.67 9.83 38.62
CA ALA A 10 13.38 9.74 37.97
C ALA A 10 12.78 11.16 37.90
N GLN A 11 12.44 11.62 36.70
CA GLN A 11 11.48 12.69 36.44
C GLN A 11 10.68 12.19 35.22
N HIS A 12 9.50 11.58 35.38
CA HIS A 12 8.22 12.19 35.73
C HIS A 12 7.80 13.31 34.77
N VAL A 13 7.28 12.94 33.60
CA VAL A 13 6.39 13.82 32.81
C VAL A 13 5.26 12.98 32.20
N ALA A 14 4.07 13.19 32.72
CA ALA A 14 2.76 12.93 32.11
C ALA A 14 1.78 13.94 32.72
N PRO A 15 0.56 14.12 32.20
CA PRO A 15 0.12 14.39 30.82
C PRO A 15 -0.72 15.70 30.76
N GLY A 16 -1.01 16.24 29.57
CA GLY A 16 -1.97 17.36 29.46
C GLY A 16 -2.08 18.05 28.09
N GLN A 17 -3.11 17.67 27.33
CA GLN A 17 -3.76 18.43 26.24
C GLN A 17 -4.36 19.76 26.79
N PRO A 18 -4.84 20.79 26.01
CA PRO A 18 -5.58 20.66 24.74
C PRO A 18 -5.52 21.80 23.69
N ALA A 19 -6.10 21.46 22.53
CA ALA A 19 -6.83 22.24 21.54
C ALA A 19 -6.82 23.78 21.61
N LEU A 20 -6.21 24.42 20.61
CA LEU A 20 -6.49 25.80 20.23
C LEU A 20 -7.51 25.84 19.09
N ARG A 21 -8.77 26.04 19.48
CA ARG A 21 -9.83 26.56 18.62
C ARG A 21 -9.39 27.89 18.02
N ARG A 22 -9.50 28.05 16.71
CA ARG A 22 -9.52 29.36 16.05
C ARG A 22 -10.93 29.63 15.55
N ASP A 23 -11.69 30.29 16.42
CA ASP A 23 -12.90 31.02 16.05
C ASP A 23 -12.51 32.20 15.16
N LEU A 24 -12.76 32.09 13.86
CA LEU A 24 -12.76 33.22 12.94
C LEU A 24 -14.19 33.75 12.84
N ARG A 25 -14.64 34.41 13.91
CA ARG A 25 -15.64 35.47 13.81
C ARG A 25 -14.96 36.67 13.18
N ARG A 26 -15.35 37.03 11.96
CA ARG A 26 -15.16 38.41 11.49
C ARG A 26 -16.43 38.90 10.79
N HIS A 27 -17.03 39.87 11.45
CA HIS A 27 -18.12 40.71 10.97
C HIS A 27 -17.73 41.46 9.70
N GLY A 28 -18.66 41.52 8.75
CA GLY A 28 -18.71 42.53 7.68
C GLY A 28 -19.99 43.38 7.84
N PRO A 29 -19.96 44.70 7.60
CA PRO A 29 -21.01 45.63 7.99
C PRO A 29 -22.05 45.88 6.88
N PHE A 30 -23.28 46.10 7.33
CA PHE A 30 -24.35 46.96 6.78
C PHE A 30 -24.45 47.23 5.27
N GLY A 31 -25.58 46.83 4.70
CA GLY A 31 -26.15 47.33 3.45
C GLY A 31 -27.67 47.17 3.46
N ARG A 32 -28.35 47.99 4.28
CA ARG A 32 -29.81 48.07 4.40
C ARG A 32 -30.36 48.77 3.15
N PHE A 33 -30.90 48.00 2.21
CA PHE A 33 -31.60 48.54 1.04
C PHE A 33 -33.05 48.89 1.40
N GLY A 34 -33.28 50.20 1.44
CA GLY A 34 -34.48 50.95 1.07
C GLY A 34 -35.84 50.28 1.14
N ASP A 35 -36.65 50.82 2.05
CA ASP A 35 -38.10 50.74 2.07
C ASP A 35 -38.70 51.18 0.70
N LEU A 36 -39.53 50.32 0.11
CA LEU A 36 -40.33 50.64 -1.07
C LEU A 36 -41.73 51.10 -0.61
N PRO A 37 -42.21 52.28 -1.02
CA PRO A 37 -43.54 52.74 -0.65
C PRO A 37 -44.62 51.94 -1.39
N ALA A 38 -45.62 51.49 -0.62
CA ALA A 38 -46.87 50.95 -1.13
C ALA A 38 -47.64 52.07 -1.84
N GLY A 39 -47.63 52.03 -3.18
CA GLY A 39 -48.54 52.80 -4.02
C GLY A 39 -49.82 51.99 -4.25
N GLU A 40 -50.84 52.28 -3.46
CA GLU A 40 -52.23 52.01 -3.83
C GLU A 40 -52.70 53.16 -4.72
N ASP A 41 -53.10 52.86 -5.95
CA ASP A 41 -54.07 53.65 -6.73
C ASP A 41 -54.59 52.78 -7.88
N GLY A 42 -55.90 52.51 -7.85
CA GLY A 42 -56.59 51.68 -8.84
C GLY A 42 -56.99 52.46 -10.09
N ALA A 43 -56.95 51.80 -11.25
CA ALA A 43 -57.76 52.16 -12.43
C ALA A 43 -57.75 51.05 -13.50
N GLY A 44 -58.93 50.48 -13.78
CA GLY A 44 -59.35 50.03 -15.12
C GLY A 44 -58.68 48.80 -15.74
N ALA A 45 -59.31 47.63 -15.61
CA ALA A 45 -59.09 46.52 -16.54
C ALA A 45 -59.76 46.86 -17.89
N PRO A 46 -59.03 46.91 -19.03
CA PRO A 46 -59.65 47.11 -20.33
C PRO A 46 -60.41 45.84 -20.76
N PRO A 47 -61.64 45.96 -21.30
CA PRO A 47 -62.37 44.81 -21.84
C PRO A 47 -61.87 44.51 -23.26
N GLY A 48 -61.56 43.24 -23.52
CA GLY A 48 -61.50 42.70 -24.88
C GLY A 48 -60.11 42.50 -25.47
N LEU A 49 -59.39 41.50 -24.98
CA LEU A 49 -58.50 40.71 -25.82
C LEU A 49 -58.87 39.24 -25.63
N ARG A 50 -59.76 38.74 -26.49
CA ARG A 50 -59.99 37.30 -26.64
C ARG A 50 -58.70 36.73 -27.24
N ILE A 51 -57.84 36.20 -26.38
CA ILE A 51 -56.77 35.32 -26.83
C ILE A 51 -57.47 34.07 -27.33
N ASP A 52 -57.44 33.91 -28.65
CA ASP A 52 -57.75 32.67 -29.33
C ASP A 52 -56.81 31.61 -28.74
N ALA A 53 -57.37 30.69 -27.94
CA ALA A 53 -56.64 29.57 -27.38
C ALA A 53 -56.42 28.54 -28.49
N GLY A 54 -55.63 28.92 -29.50
CA GLY A 54 -55.11 27.98 -30.47
C GLY A 54 -54.33 26.89 -29.73
N GLU A 55 -54.59 25.64 -30.08
CA GLU A 55 -54.00 24.44 -29.50
C GLU A 55 -52.56 24.67 -28.99
N LEU A 56 -52.38 24.65 -27.67
CA LEU A 56 -51.05 24.54 -27.08
C LEU A 56 -50.48 23.19 -27.52
N PRO A 57 -49.32 23.15 -28.22
CA PRO A 57 -48.76 21.92 -28.72
C PRO A 57 -48.39 21.02 -27.53
N ALA A 58 -49.09 19.91 -27.38
CA ALA A 58 -48.81 18.85 -26.40
C ALA A 58 -47.42 18.17 -26.58
N GLY A 59 -46.53 18.75 -27.39
CA GLY A 59 -45.22 18.20 -27.75
C GLY A 59 -44.05 18.67 -26.89
N GLU A 60 -44.20 19.70 -26.04
CA GLU A 60 -43.09 20.20 -25.22
C GLU A 60 -42.79 19.30 -24.02
N ALA A 61 -43.83 18.79 -23.35
CA ALA A 61 -43.69 17.88 -22.21
C ALA A 61 -43.05 16.53 -22.59
N GLU A 62 -43.25 16.05 -23.82
CA GLU A 62 -42.63 14.80 -24.29
C GLU A 62 -41.15 14.96 -24.66
N ARG A 63 -40.76 16.08 -25.27
CA ARG A 63 -39.34 16.34 -25.64
C ARG A 63 -38.46 16.45 -24.40
N GLN A 64 -38.99 17.03 -23.32
CA GLN A 64 -38.27 17.20 -22.06
C GLN A 64 -38.01 15.86 -21.35
N ARG A 65 -38.97 14.91 -21.39
CA ARG A 65 -38.80 13.56 -20.84
C ARG A 65 -37.78 12.73 -21.61
N ARG A 66 -37.77 12.80 -22.93
CA ARG A 66 -36.77 12.09 -23.77
C ARG A 66 -35.36 12.63 -23.51
N SER A 67 -35.19 13.95 -23.44
CA SER A 67 -33.88 14.56 -23.17
C SER A 67 -33.39 14.35 -21.72
N ALA A 68 -34.29 14.29 -20.75
CA ALA A 68 -33.94 13.95 -19.36
C ALA A 68 -33.57 12.48 -19.19
N GLY A 69 -34.27 11.56 -19.88
CA GLY A 69 -33.95 10.13 -19.88
C GLY A 69 -32.57 9.83 -20.47
N ASP A 70 -32.23 10.45 -21.59
CA ASP A 70 -30.90 10.30 -22.21
C ASP A 70 -29.79 10.91 -21.34
N ARG A 71 -30.00 12.10 -20.78
CA ARG A 71 -29.05 12.71 -19.84
C ARG A 71 -28.83 11.84 -18.59
N GLY A 72 -29.90 11.25 -18.04
CA GLY A 72 -29.81 10.35 -16.88
C GLY A 72 -29.04 9.06 -17.19
N ARG A 73 -29.26 8.46 -18.37
CA ARG A 73 -28.53 7.26 -18.79
C ARG A 73 -27.05 7.55 -19.05
N VAL A 74 -26.75 8.67 -19.72
CA VAL A 74 -25.38 9.12 -19.97
C VAL A 74 -24.66 9.45 -18.67
N SER A 75 -25.32 10.13 -17.71
CA SER A 75 -24.70 10.44 -16.42
C SER A 75 -24.42 9.19 -15.59
N VAL A 76 -25.33 8.20 -15.59
CA VAL A 76 -25.10 6.92 -14.90
C VAL A 76 -23.96 6.14 -15.56
N PHE A 77 -23.93 6.10 -16.89
CA PHE A 77 -22.84 5.46 -17.63
C PHE A 77 -21.49 6.11 -17.31
N ILE A 78 -21.41 7.44 -17.35
CA ILE A 78 -20.18 8.18 -17.02
C ILE A 78 -19.78 7.93 -15.56
N ALA A 79 -20.73 7.92 -14.62
CA ALA A 79 -20.44 7.64 -13.21
C ALA A 79 -19.81 6.25 -13.04
N VAL A 80 -20.40 5.22 -13.66
CA VAL A 80 -19.84 3.86 -13.63
C VAL A 80 -18.47 3.78 -14.32
N ALA A 81 -18.31 4.46 -15.46
CA ALA A 81 -17.05 4.50 -16.19
C ALA A 81 -15.94 5.16 -15.37
N LEU A 82 -16.23 6.28 -14.69
CA LEU A 82 -15.27 6.96 -13.82
C LEU A 82 -14.82 6.08 -12.65
N VAL A 83 -15.76 5.38 -12.01
CA VAL A 83 -15.41 4.40 -10.96
C VAL A 83 -14.47 3.32 -11.52
N GLY A 84 -14.77 2.77 -12.69
CA GLY A 84 -13.90 1.79 -13.35
C GLY A 84 -12.50 2.34 -13.63
N VAL A 85 -12.39 3.57 -14.14
CA VAL A 85 -11.09 4.24 -14.39
C VAL A 85 -10.30 4.43 -13.10
N LEU A 86 -10.96 4.86 -12.01
CA LEU A 86 -10.29 5.04 -10.72
C LEU A 86 -9.75 3.72 -10.16
N ILE A 87 -10.50 2.62 -10.31
CA ILE A 87 -10.03 1.27 -9.93
C ILE A 87 -8.77 0.89 -10.72
N VAL A 88 -8.75 1.12 -12.04
CA VAL A 88 -7.58 0.80 -12.88
C VAL A 88 -6.36 1.65 -12.50
N ILE A 89 -6.56 2.93 -12.16
CA ILE A 89 -5.49 3.80 -11.68
C ILE A 89 -4.93 3.27 -10.35
N GLY A 90 -5.80 2.89 -9.41
CA GLY A 90 -5.39 2.32 -8.12
C GLY A 90 -4.58 1.04 -8.30
N LEU A 91 -5.07 0.12 -9.14
CA LEU A 91 -4.37 -1.14 -9.48
C LEU A 91 -2.98 -0.89 -10.07
N THR A 92 -2.86 0.11 -10.95
CA THR A 92 -1.57 0.45 -11.57
C THR A 92 -0.58 0.98 -10.54
N PHE A 93 -1.04 1.86 -9.64
CA PHE A 93 -0.20 2.45 -8.61
C PHE A 93 0.26 1.41 -7.57
N ASP A 94 -0.66 0.59 -7.08
CA ASP A 94 -0.36 -0.47 -6.10
C ASP A 94 0.49 -1.58 -6.74
N GLY A 95 0.30 -1.86 -8.04
CA GLY A 95 1.14 -2.78 -8.80
C GLY A 95 2.62 -2.39 -8.81
N ILE A 96 2.93 -1.09 -8.92
CA ILE A 96 4.31 -0.59 -8.87
C ILE A 96 4.92 -0.81 -7.47
N GLY A 97 4.14 -0.61 -6.41
CA GLY A 97 4.60 -0.87 -5.03
C GLY A 97 4.92 -2.33 -4.78
N ARG A 98 4.09 -3.25 -5.31
CA ARG A 98 4.33 -4.69 -5.23
C ARG A 98 5.65 -5.11 -5.89
N ILE A 99 6.01 -4.50 -7.02
CA ILE A 99 7.30 -4.79 -7.68
C ILE A 99 8.47 -4.39 -6.78
N ARG A 100 8.39 -3.24 -6.10
CA ARG A 100 9.42 -2.79 -5.15
C ARG A 100 9.52 -3.73 -3.95
N ALA A 101 8.38 -4.18 -3.40
CA ALA A 101 8.35 -5.15 -2.31
C ALA A 101 9.00 -6.48 -2.73
N TYR A 102 8.72 -6.95 -3.95
CA TYR A 102 9.34 -8.16 -4.49
C TYR A 102 10.85 -8.01 -4.65
N GLN A 103 11.32 -6.90 -5.23
CA GLN A 103 12.75 -6.63 -5.39
C GLN A 103 13.48 -6.57 -4.04
N ARG A 104 12.85 -5.97 -3.02
CA ARG A 104 13.38 -5.97 -1.65
C ARG A 104 13.49 -7.38 -1.08
N ALA A 105 12.41 -8.17 -1.19
CA ALA A 105 12.42 -9.56 -0.72
C ALA A 105 13.50 -10.38 -1.43
N ALA A 106 13.67 -10.18 -2.74
CA ALA A 106 14.69 -10.88 -3.54
C ALA A 106 16.11 -10.50 -3.10
N ASN A 107 16.38 -9.22 -2.84
CA ASN A 107 17.68 -8.77 -2.35
C ASN A 107 18.01 -9.36 -0.98
N ILE A 108 17.03 -9.37 -0.06
CA ILE A 108 17.20 -9.97 1.27
C ILE A 108 17.46 -11.48 1.16
N ALA A 109 16.68 -12.19 0.33
CA ALA A 109 16.88 -13.62 0.10
C ALA A 109 18.27 -13.91 -0.47
N ALA A 110 18.73 -13.12 -1.44
CA ALA A 110 20.05 -13.29 -2.07
C ALA A 110 21.19 -13.07 -1.07
N GLU A 111 21.10 -12.03 -0.25
CA GLU A 111 22.14 -11.74 0.74
C GLU A 111 22.14 -12.75 1.90
N ALA A 112 20.96 -13.22 2.31
CA ALA A 112 20.83 -14.31 3.27
C ALA A 112 21.43 -15.63 2.73
N ALA A 113 21.19 -15.95 1.46
CA ALA A 113 21.77 -17.12 0.82
C ALA A 113 23.30 -17.01 0.71
N ARG A 114 23.83 -15.82 0.41
CA ARG A 114 25.28 -15.55 0.43
C ARG A 114 25.87 -15.69 1.82
N ALA A 115 25.22 -15.16 2.85
CA ALA A 115 25.67 -15.32 4.24
C ALA A 115 25.70 -16.81 4.65
N GLY A 116 24.71 -17.59 4.23
CA GLY A 116 24.70 -19.04 4.40
C GLY A 116 25.86 -19.74 3.67
N GLY A 117 26.16 -19.33 2.43
CA GLY A 117 27.29 -19.85 1.67
C GLY A 117 28.66 -19.49 2.28
N GLN A 118 28.82 -18.26 2.79
CA GLN A 118 30.05 -17.83 3.47
C GLN A 118 30.33 -18.63 4.75
N ALA A 119 29.28 -19.03 5.48
CA ALA A 119 29.44 -19.83 6.69
C ALA A 119 30.02 -21.23 6.38
N ILE A 120 29.73 -21.78 5.20
CA ILE A 120 30.26 -23.07 4.75
C ILE A 120 31.74 -22.94 4.39
N ASP A 121 32.10 -21.95 3.56
CA ASP A 121 33.49 -21.72 3.13
C ASP A 121 34.43 -21.50 4.34
N VAL A 122 33.99 -20.73 5.33
CA VAL A 122 34.75 -20.50 6.57
C VAL A 122 34.87 -21.77 7.41
N ALA A 123 33.81 -22.59 7.51
CA ALA A 123 33.84 -23.85 8.27
C ALA A 123 34.83 -24.86 7.65
N ASP A 124 34.80 -25.00 6.32
CA ASP A 124 35.69 -25.90 5.59
C ASP A 124 37.16 -25.45 5.68
N ALA A 125 37.42 -24.14 5.58
CA ALA A 125 38.77 -23.58 5.70
C ALA A 125 39.41 -23.81 7.08
N ILE A 126 38.61 -23.83 8.16
CA ILE A 126 39.09 -24.07 9.53
C ILE A 126 39.27 -25.58 9.79
N ALA A 127 38.40 -26.43 9.25
CA ALA A 127 38.38 -27.85 9.54
C ALA A 127 39.51 -28.65 8.86
N GLY A 128 40.08 -28.15 7.76
CA GLY A 128 41.17 -28.83 7.03
C GLY A 128 40.82 -30.26 6.58
N ALA A 129 39.52 -30.59 6.53
CA ALA A 129 38.97 -31.92 6.30
C ALA A 129 38.22 -31.95 4.95
N PRO A 130 38.09 -33.13 4.30
CA PRO A 130 37.33 -33.25 3.06
C PRO A 130 35.90 -32.75 3.25
N ALA A 131 35.50 -31.80 2.40
CA ALA A 131 34.32 -30.94 2.49
C ALA A 131 33.02 -31.71 2.81
N ALA A 132 32.69 -31.79 4.10
CA ALA A 132 31.38 -32.20 4.56
C ALA A 132 30.63 -30.92 4.94
N VAL A 133 29.87 -30.38 3.99
CA VAL A 133 29.05 -29.16 4.13
C VAL A 133 28.28 -29.19 5.46
N ASP A 134 28.59 -28.26 6.38
CA ASP A 134 27.80 -28.06 7.60
C ASP A 134 26.50 -27.30 7.25
N GLN A 135 25.49 -28.08 6.89
CA GLN A 135 24.16 -27.59 6.53
C GLN A 135 23.48 -26.82 7.68
N ALA A 136 23.77 -27.18 8.93
CA ALA A 136 23.18 -26.53 10.10
C ALA A 136 23.79 -25.15 10.32
N ALA A 137 25.11 -24.99 10.14
CA ALA A 137 25.79 -23.71 10.18
C ALA A 137 25.28 -22.77 9.07
N ALA A 138 25.15 -23.27 7.84
CA ALA A 138 24.65 -22.50 6.70
C ALA A 138 23.22 -21.97 6.92
N THR A 139 22.35 -22.84 7.41
CA THR A 139 20.95 -22.49 7.74
C THR A 139 20.90 -21.44 8.84
N THR A 140 21.69 -21.65 9.89
CA THR A 140 21.74 -20.73 11.04
C THR A 140 22.24 -19.35 10.61
N ALA A 141 23.28 -19.28 9.79
CA ALA A 141 23.82 -18.02 9.28
C ALA A 141 22.83 -17.27 8.38
N ALA A 142 22.16 -17.99 7.46
CA ALA A 142 21.14 -17.40 6.60
C ALA A 142 19.94 -16.86 7.40
N LEU A 143 19.45 -17.63 8.38
CA LEU A 143 18.35 -17.20 9.24
C LEU A 143 18.75 -16.03 10.14
N ALA A 144 19.95 -16.05 10.71
CA ALA A 144 20.48 -14.98 11.55
C ALA A 144 20.64 -13.67 10.75
N PHE A 145 21.06 -13.75 9.48
CA PHE A 145 21.12 -12.57 8.61
C PHE A 145 19.75 -11.89 8.50
N VAL A 146 18.69 -12.66 8.20
CA VAL A 146 17.33 -12.11 8.06
C VAL A 146 16.82 -11.59 9.40
N ASP A 147 17.12 -12.27 10.51
CA ASP A 147 16.72 -11.85 11.86
C ASP A 147 17.35 -10.53 12.28
N ASN A 148 18.65 -10.34 11.98
CA ASN A 148 19.38 -9.13 12.34
C ASN A 148 18.91 -7.87 11.58
N LEU A 149 18.06 -8.02 10.56
CA LEU A 149 17.48 -6.86 9.86
C LEU A 149 16.40 -6.17 10.70
N ASP A 150 15.81 -6.83 11.69
CA ASP A 150 14.73 -6.31 12.55
C ASP A 150 13.60 -5.60 11.76
N ASP A 151 13.31 -6.10 10.57
CA ASP A 151 12.39 -5.47 9.63
C ASP A 151 10.94 -5.96 9.87
N PRO A 152 10.03 -5.09 10.35
CA PRO A 152 8.66 -5.48 10.68
C PRO A 152 7.82 -5.86 9.46
N THR A 153 8.30 -5.55 8.25
CA THR A 153 7.61 -5.95 7.02
C THR A 153 7.85 -7.41 6.66
N ILE A 154 8.87 -8.07 7.24
CA ILE A 154 9.12 -9.49 7.03
C ILE A 154 8.16 -10.31 7.90
N ILE A 155 7.30 -11.08 7.24
CA ILE A 155 6.28 -11.90 7.90
C ILE A 155 6.58 -13.40 7.81
N GLY A 156 7.60 -13.78 7.05
CA GLY A 156 8.03 -15.17 6.93
C GLY A 156 9.41 -15.30 6.30
N ARG A 157 10.12 -16.35 6.72
CA ARG A 157 11.41 -16.76 6.17
C ARG A 157 11.55 -18.27 6.29
N THR A 158 12.03 -18.91 5.24
CA THR A 158 12.31 -20.34 5.22
C THR A 158 13.61 -20.59 4.50
N VAL A 159 14.40 -21.52 5.01
CA VAL A 159 15.61 -22.01 4.37
C VAL A 159 15.40 -23.48 4.12
N SER A 160 15.61 -23.91 2.88
CA SER A 160 15.57 -25.31 2.49
C SER A 160 16.90 -25.68 1.86
N LEU A 161 17.37 -26.88 2.18
CA LEU A 161 18.51 -27.49 1.51
C LEU A 161 17.98 -28.58 0.60
N GLY A 162 18.61 -28.71 -0.55
CA GLY A 162 18.41 -29.87 -1.40
C GLY A 162 19.72 -30.32 -2.00
N GLU A 163 19.69 -31.56 -2.47
CA GLU A 163 20.79 -32.16 -3.19
C GLU A 163 20.25 -32.50 -4.58
N ASP A 164 20.87 -31.93 -5.60
CA ASP A 164 20.61 -32.29 -6.98
C ASP A 164 21.63 -33.35 -7.39
N ALA A 165 21.15 -34.58 -7.58
CA ALA A 165 21.96 -35.71 -8.04
C ALA A 165 21.88 -35.87 -9.57
N SER A 166 21.53 -34.82 -10.32
CA SER A 166 21.46 -34.86 -11.78
C SER A 166 22.84 -34.78 -12.44
N GLY A 167 23.65 -35.82 -12.27
CA GLY A 167 24.97 -35.91 -12.88
C GLY A 167 25.86 -36.99 -12.27
N ALA A 168 27.15 -36.97 -12.61
CA ALA A 168 28.18 -37.81 -11.98
C ALA A 168 28.60 -37.29 -10.58
N GLU A 169 28.12 -36.10 -10.19
CA GLU A 169 28.46 -35.43 -8.93
C GLU A 169 27.18 -34.95 -8.23
N SER A 170 27.18 -35.04 -6.90
CA SER A 170 26.11 -34.51 -6.03
C SER A 170 26.33 -33.02 -5.79
N THR A 171 25.49 -32.17 -6.38
CA THR A 171 25.50 -30.72 -6.13
C THR A 171 24.52 -30.40 -5.02
N GLN A 172 25.00 -29.87 -3.89
CA GLN A 172 24.12 -29.38 -2.83
C GLN A 172 23.72 -27.93 -3.11
N PHE A 173 22.49 -27.55 -2.78
CA PHE A 173 22.00 -26.19 -2.94
C PHE A 173 21.30 -25.69 -1.66
N LEU A 174 21.56 -24.44 -1.31
CA LEU A 174 20.91 -23.69 -0.24
C LEU A 174 19.88 -22.73 -0.86
N ARG A 175 18.61 -22.90 -0.53
CA ARG A 175 17.49 -22.10 -1.02
C ARG A 175 16.89 -21.30 0.12
N VAL A 176 16.84 -19.98 -0.03
CA VAL A 176 16.30 -19.05 0.96
C VAL A 176 15.09 -18.36 0.37
N THR A 177 13.96 -18.44 1.09
CA THR A 177 12.70 -17.79 0.72
C THR A 177 12.34 -16.77 1.79
N VAL A 178 12.00 -15.56 1.35
CA VAL A 178 11.61 -14.44 2.22
C VAL A 178 10.24 -13.93 1.80
N THR A 179 9.37 -13.72 2.78
CA THR A 179 8.02 -13.20 2.59
C THR A 179 7.88 -11.86 3.30
N ILE A 180 7.52 -10.82 2.53
CA ILE A 180 7.31 -9.45 2.99
C ILE A 180 5.83 -9.08 2.85
N SER A 181 5.28 -8.36 3.81
CA SER A 181 3.95 -7.77 3.77
C SER A 181 3.96 -6.45 2.99
N TYR A 182 2.98 -6.27 2.09
CA TYR A 182 2.77 -5.02 1.35
C TYR A 182 1.35 -4.50 1.57
N ASP A 183 1.24 -3.24 2.00
CA ASP A 183 -0.04 -2.56 2.18
C ASP A 183 -0.41 -1.75 0.92
N ALA A 184 -1.58 -2.03 0.36
CA ALA A 184 -2.11 -1.35 -0.81
C ALA A 184 -2.77 -0.04 -0.39
N VAL A 185 -2.34 1.09 -0.99
CA VAL A 185 -2.74 2.42 -0.53
C VAL A 185 -3.99 2.92 -1.27
N MET A 186 -4.13 2.56 -2.54
CA MET A 186 -5.24 3.05 -3.38
C MET A 186 -6.42 2.08 -3.44
N LEU A 187 -6.16 0.77 -3.33
CA LEU A 187 -7.21 -0.25 -3.32
C LEU A 187 -8.05 -0.27 -2.03
N ASP A 188 -7.45 0.09 -0.89
CA ASP A 188 -8.14 0.25 0.41
C ASP A 188 -9.31 1.25 0.30
N PHE A 189 -9.12 2.36 -0.42
CA PHE A 189 -10.18 3.36 -0.63
C PHE A 189 -11.43 2.81 -1.31
N PHE A 190 -11.31 1.72 -2.08
CA PHE A 190 -12.43 1.06 -2.77
C PHE A 190 -12.92 -0.21 -2.05
N GLY A 191 -12.42 -0.49 -0.84
CA GLY A 191 -12.86 -1.62 0.00
C GLY A 191 -12.28 -2.98 -0.41
N PHE A 192 -11.17 -2.99 -1.14
CA PHE A 192 -10.41 -4.23 -1.40
C PHE A 192 -9.41 -4.48 -0.29
N ALA A 193 -9.09 -5.75 -0.03
CA ALA A 193 -8.17 -6.16 1.04
C ALA A 193 -6.84 -5.39 1.01
N ASP A 194 -6.41 -4.95 2.19
CA ASP A 194 -5.47 -3.85 2.35
C ASP A 194 -4.01 -4.34 2.38
N THR A 195 -3.80 -5.64 2.64
CA THR A 195 -2.48 -6.23 2.85
C THR A 195 -2.31 -7.53 2.05
N TYR A 196 -1.21 -7.63 1.29
CA TYR A 196 -0.88 -8.80 0.50
C TYR A 196 0.53 -9.32 0.80
N PRO A 197 0.71 -10.65 1.00
CA PRO A 197 2.04 -11.22 1.12
C PRO A 197 2.74 -11.23 -0.24
N VAL A 198 4.01 -10.82 -0.26
CA VAL A 198 4.92 -10.87 -1.41
C VAL A 198 6.10 -11.76 -1.06
N GLN A 199 6.32 -12.79 -1.87
CA GLN A 199 7.37 -13.78 -1.64
C GLN A 199 8.44 -13.68 -2.72
N ALA A 200 9.71 -13.83 -2.33
CA ALA A 200 10.84 -13.97 -3.23
C ALA A 200 11.81 -15.03 -2.72
N GLU A 201 12.64 -15.52 -3.63
CA GLU A 201 13.51 -16.68 -3.40
C GLU A 201 14.89 -16.47 -4.02
N ALA A 202 15.93 -16.99 -3.37
CA ALA A 202 17.28 -17.05 -3.89
C ALA A 202 17.93 -18.40 -3.56
N THR A 203 18.74 -18.91 -4.49
CA THR A 203 19.44 -20.19 -4.35
C THR A 203 20.94 -19.98 -4.52
N VAL A 204 21.74 -20.68 -3.71
CA VAL A 204 23.20 -20.76 -3.81
C VAL A 204 23.59 -22.22 -3.97
N GLU A 205 24.49 -22.48 -4.91
CA GLU A 205 25.13 -23.78 -5.12
C GLU A 205 26.31 -23.93 -4.14
N LEU A 206 26.44 -25.12 -3.55
CA LEU A 206 27.46 -25.46 -2.58
C LEU A 206 28.48 -26.36 -3.27
N VAL A 207 29.65 -25.81 -3.57
CA VAL A 207 30.75 -26.56 -4.21
C VAL A 207 31.56 -27.25 -3.12
N THR A 208 31.49 -28.58 -3.05
CA THR A 208 32.41 -29.36 -2.24
C THR A 208 33.70 -29.55 -3.03
N THR A 209 34.82 -29.03 -2.51
CA THR A 209 36.13 -29.28 -3.13
C THR A 209 36.52 -30.73 -2.85
N THR A 210 36.08 -31.64 -3.72
CA THR A 210 36.45 -33.07 -3.69
C THR A 210 37.64 -33.37 -4.62
N ASP A 211 38.19 -32.36 -5.30
CA ASP A 211 39.31 -32.55 -6.23
C ASP A 211 40.67 -32.48 -5.51
N ALA A 212 40.97 -33.53 -4.74
CA ALA A 212 42.31 -33.82 -4.25
C ALA A 212 42.75 -35.19 -4.79
N ASN A 213 43.15 -35.23 -6.05
CA ASN A 213 43.87 -36.37 -6.62
C ASN A 213 45.33 -36.33 -6.13
N PRO A 214 45.87 -37.41 -5.51
CA PRO A 214 47.24 -37.47 -4.98
C PRO A 214 48.35 -37.40 -6.03
#